data_AF-A0A259D2A8-F1
#
_entry.id   AF-A0A259D2A8-F1
#
_cell.length_a   1.000
_cell.length_b   1.000
_cell.length_c   1.000
_cell.angle_alpha   90.00
_cell.angle_beta   90.00
_cell.angle_gamma   90.00
#
_symmetry.space_group_name_H-M   'P 1'
#
loop_
_entity.id
_entity.type
_entity.pdbx_description
1 polymer ?
#
loop_
_entity_poly.entity_id
_entity_poly.type
_entity_poly.pdbx_seq_one_letter_code
_entity_poly.pdbx_strand_id
1 'polypeptide(L)'
;MFNPTREEVRRFFCDTWKKKTENQILTPMETLASDWMVLHPEYHSTLADPEGAVSQDYTPERGETNPFLHLSMHLSISEQISIDQPPGIKAVAEKLTQKLGSEHEAQHAMMECLGQ
;
A
#
# COMPACT_ATOMS: atom_id res chain seq x y z
N MET A 1 13.93 -14.30 -6.87
CA MET A 1 13.45 -13.12 -6.12
C MET A 1 12.98 -12.10 -7.13
N PHE A 2 11.68 -11.82 -7.16
CA PHE A 2 11.15 -10.67 -7.88
C PHE A 2 11.40 -9.47 -6.97
N ASN A 3 12.43 -8.66 -7.27
CA ASN A 3 12.74 -7.47 -6.50
C ASN A 3 12.56 -6.27 -7.44
N PRO A 4 11.33 -5.75 -7.57
CA PRO A 4 11.04 -4.68 -8.50
C PRO A 4 11.87 -3.45 -8.13
N THR A 5 12.34 -2.75 -9.15
CA THR A 5 13.00 -1.46 -9.01
C THR A 5 12.04 -0.43 -8.44
N ARG A 6 12.59 0.64 -7.85
CA ARG A 6 11.80 1.78 -7.34
C ARG A 6 10.86 2.34 -8.41
N GLU A 7 11.31 2.40 -9.65
CA GLU A 7 10.50 2.89 -10.77
C GLU A 7 9.35 1.94 -11.12
N GLU A 8 9.58 0.63 -11.15
CA GLU A 8 8.54 -0.36 -11.43
C GLU A 8 7.42 -0.32 -10.39
N VAL A 9 7.76 -0.18 -9.09
CA VAL A 9 6.76 -0.04 -8.02
C VAL A 9 5.93 1.23 -8.21
N ARG A 10 6.58 2.36 -8.52
CA ARG A 10 5.89 3.64 -8.74
C ARG A 10 4.94 3.57 -9.93
N ARG A 11 5.41 3.04 -11.06
CA ARG A 11 4.58 2.84 -12.26
C ARG A 11 3.41 1.92 -11.98
N PHE A 12 3.63 0.81 -11.28
CA PHE A 12 2.56 -0.11 -10.89
C PHE A 12 1.41 0.60 -10.17
N PHE A 13 1.70 1.42 -9.15
CA PHE A 13 0.66 2.13 -8.41
C PHE A 13 -0.02 3.22 -9.25
N CYS A 14 0.73 3.97 -10.07
CA CYS A 14 0.14 4.98 -10.94
C CYS A 14 -0.78 4.36 -12.02
N ASP A 15 -0.32 3.27 -12.65
CA ASP A 15 -1.10 2.53 -13.65
C ASP A 15 -2.35 1.89 -13.02
N THR A 16 -2.22 1.32 -11.82
CA THR A 16 -3.34 0.81 -11.03
C THR A 16 -4.37 1.90 -10.75
N TRP A 17 -3.91 3.09 -10.35
CA TRP A 17 -4.79 4.21 -10.03
C TRP A 17 -5.57 4.66 -11.26
N LYS A 18 -4.86 4.84 -12.37
CA LYS A 18 -5.46 5.18 -13.65
C LYS A 18 -6.54 4.18 -14.03
N LYS A 19 -6.22 2.87 -14.04
CA LYS A 19 -7.18 1.81 -14.34
C LYS A 19 -8.40 1.84 -13.41
N LYS A 20 -8.20 2.04 -12.10
CA LYS A 20 -9.29 2.15 -11.12
C LYS A 20 -10.20 3.33 -11.43
N THR A 21 -9.65 4.52 -11.68
CA THR A 21 -10.42 5.74 -11.96
C THR A 21 -11.15 5.70 -13.30
N GLU A 22 -10.61 4.97 -14.28
CA GLU A 22 -11.21 4.74 -15.60
C GLU A 22 -12.15 3.51 -15.63
N ASN A 23 -12.38 2.85 -14.49
CA ASN A 23 -13.17 1.62 -14.36
C ASN A 23 -12.72 0.50 -15.32
N GLN A 24 -11.41 0.38 -15.56
CA GLN A 24 -10.84 -0.73 -16.32
C GLN A 24 -10.77 -2.01 -15.49
N ILE A 25 -10.60 -3.14 -16.16
CA ILE A 25 -10.39 -4.44 -15.50
C ILE A 25 -9.04 -4.42 -14.78
N LEU A 26 -9.08 -4.76 -13.49
CA LEU A 26 -7.90 -4.89 -12.63
C LEU A 26 -7.51 -6.35 -12.51
N THR A 27 -6.21 -6.62 -12.55
CA THR A 27 -5.65 -7.90 -12.10
C THR A 27 -5.86 -8.07 -10.59
N PRO A 28 -5.75 -9.28 -10.02
CA PRO A 28 -5.93 -9.48 -8.57
C PRO A 28 -5.02 -8.60 -7.71
N MET A 29 -3.77 -8.40 -8.13
CA MET A 29 -2.81 -7.54 -7.41
C MET A 29 -3.18 -6.05 -7.52
N GLU A 30 -3.64 -5.60 -8.69
CA GLU A 30 -4.15 -4.23 -8.89
C GLU A 30 -5.44 -3.98 -8.10
N THR A 31 -6.34 -4.97 -8.00
CA THR A 31 -7.54 -4.86 -7.17
C THR A 31 -7.16 -4.61 -5.71
N LEU A 32 -6.29 -5.48 -5.15
CA LEU A 32 -5.81 -5.35 -3.78
C LEU A 32 -5.12 -3.99 -3.54
N ALA A 33 -4.26 -3.56 -4.46
CA ALA A 33 -3.62 -2.24 -4.37
C ALA A 33 -4.66 -1.11 -4.42
N SER A 34 -5.63 -1.19 -5.34
CA SER A 34 -6.66 -0.17 -5.50
C SER A 34 -7.52 0.02 -4.26
N ASP A 35 -7.78 -1.05 -3.51
CA ASP A 35 -8.58 -1.00 -2.29
C ASP A 35 -7.86 -0.20 -1.20
N TRP A 36 -6.54 -0.37 -1.06
CA TRP A 36 -5.72 0.46 -0.17
C TRP A 36 -5.61 1.91 -0.66
N MET A 37 -5.46 2.12 -1.97
CA MET A 37 -5.32 3.46 -2.54
C MET A 37 -6.58 4.31 -2.31
N VAL A 38 -7.78 3.72 -2.34
CA VAL A 38 -9.04 4.43 -2.05
C VAL A 38 -9.08 4.95 -0.61
N LEU A 39 -8.44 4.25 0.33
CA LEU A 39 -8.37 4.64 1.74
C LEU A 39 -7.35 5.76 2.02
N HIS A 40 -6.53 6.11 1.02
CA HIS A 40 -5.47 7.12 1.11
C HIS A 40 -5.67 8.28 0.12
N PRO A 41 -6.68 9.14 0.31
CA PRO A 41 -6.93 10.30 -0.55
C PRO A 41 -5.76 11.27 -0.63
N GLU A 42 -4.90 11.34 0.39
CA GLU A 42 -3.69 12.14 0.43
C GLU A 42 -2.68 11.78 -0.67
N TYR A 43 -2.76 10.56 -1.23
CA TYR A 43 -1.85 10.10 -2.27
C TYR A 43 -2.46 10.18 -3.68
N HIS A 44 -3.76 10.50 -3.82
CA HIS A 44 -4.45 10.46 -5.12
C HIS A 44 -3.84 11.43 -6.14
N SER A 45 -3.41 12.61 -5.72
CA SER A 45 -2.76 13.57 -6.62
C SER A 45 -1.43 13.05 -7.16
N THR A 46 -0.62 12.44 -6.29
CA THR A 46 0.67 11.83 -6.66
C THR A 46 0.47 10.63 -7.57
N LEU A 47 -0.53 9.80 -7.28
CA LEU A 47 -0.87 8.62 -8.09
C LEU A 47 -1.44 8.99 -9.47
N ALA A 48 -2.04 10.17 -9.59
CA ALA A 48 -2.55 10.71 -10.85
C ALA A 48 -1.46 11.38 -11.71
N ASP A 49 -0.23 11.52 -11.22
CA ASP A 49 0.91 12.08 -11.94
C ASP A 49 2.09 11.09 -12.02
N PRO A 50 2.06 10.14 -12.99
CA PRO A 50 3.11 9.13 -13.12
C PRO A 50 4.51 9.73 -13.37
N GLU A 51 4.61 10.86 -14.07
CA GLU A 51 5.90 11.48 -14.41
C GLU A 51 6.51 12.16 -13.17
N GLY A 52 5.70 12.89 -12.41
CA GLY A 52 6.09 13.44 -11.10
C GLY A 52 6.45 12.35 -10.10
N ALA A 53 5.63 11.30 -10.02
CA ALA A 53 5.85 10.14 -9.17
C ALA A 53 7.22 9.48 -9.37
N VAL A 54 7.64 9.28 -10.64
CA VAL A 54 8.93 8.65 -10.97
C VAL A 54 10.11 9.59 -10.71
N SER A 55 9.96 10.89 -10.96
CA SER A 55 11.04 11.88 -10.81
C SER A 55 11.24 12.38 -9.38
N GLN A 56 10.22 12.30 -8.51
CA GLN A 56 10.29 12.80 -7.15
C GLN A 56 11.17 11.93 -6.23
N ASP A 57 12.03 12.59 -5.46
CA ASP A 57 12.72 11.96 -4.33
C ASP A 57 11.95 12.25 -3.03
N TYR A 58 11.44 11.17 -2.42
CA TYR A 58 10.81 11.18 -1.10
C TYR A 58 11.90 10.91 -0.07
N THR A 59 12.40 11.98 0.54
CA THR A 59 13.49 11.92 1.52
C THR A 59 12.93 12.16 2.92
N PRO A 60 13.32 11.38 3.95
CA PRO A 60 12.84 11.57 5.32
C PRO A 60 13.01 13.01 5.85
N GLU A 61 14.03 13.73 5.38
CA GLU A 61 14.36 15.10 5.75
C GLU A 61 13.30 16.12 5.33
N ARG A 62 12.43 15.77 4.37
CA ARG A 62 11.29 16.61 3.95
C ARG A 62 10.06 16.42 4.82
N GLY A 63 10.08 15.46 5.75
CA GLY A 63 8.92 15.11 6.59
C GLY A 63 7.76 14.51 5.82
N GLU A 64 7.97 14.13 4.55
CA GLU A 64 6.95 13.53 3.69
C GLU A 64 7.03 12.00 3.79
N THR A 65 5.91 11.37 4.15
CA THR A 65 5.76 9.91 4.03
C THR A 65 5.85 9.54 2.55
N ASN A 66 6.72 8.58 2.21
CA ASN A 66 6.82 8.07 0.85
C ASN A 66 5.56 7.24 0.52
N PRO A 67 4.68 7.70 -0.38
CA PRO A 67 3.39 7.06 -0.64
C PRO A 67 3.55 5.64 -1.19
N PHE A 68 4.58 5.41 -2.00
CA PHE A 68 4.84 4.12 -2.61
C PHE A 68 5.33 3.10 -1.59
N LEU A 69 6.21 3.52 -0.67
CA LEU A 69 6.66 2.67 0.42
C LEU A 69 5.48 2.31 1.34
N HIS A 70 4.69 3.33 1.71
CA HIS A 70 3.51 3.15 2.56
C HIS A 70 2.51 2.15 1.95
N LEU A 71 2.13 2.34 0.69
CA LEU A 71 1.19 1.45 0.00
C LEU A 71 1.79 0.05 -0.21
N SER A 72 3.09 -0.06 -0.49
CA SER A 72 3.77 -1.36 -0.55
C SER A 72 3.73 -2.10 0.79
N MET A 73 3.84 -1.41 1.92
CA MET A 73 3.71 -2.04 3.24
C MET A 73 2.31 -2.62 3.46
N HIS A 74 1.24 -1.93 3.00
CA HIS A 74 -0.12 -2.47 3.05
C HIS A 74 -0.24 -3.76 2.24
N LEU A 75 0.34 -3.80 1.04
CA LEU A 75 0.34 -5.00 0.21
C LEU A 75 1.10 -6.15 0.88
N SER A 76 2.28 -5.88 1.43
CA SER A 76 3.08 -6.90 2.12
C SER A 76 2.35 -7.47 3.34
N ILE A 77 1.74 -6.62 4.17
CA ILE A 77 0.97 -7.07 5.34
C ILE A 77 -0.27 -7.86 4.89
N SER A 78 -0.96 -7.42 3.84
CA SER A 78 -2.11 -8.14 3.29
C SER A 78 -1.72 -9.53 2.78
N GLU A 79 -0.58 -9.65 2.08
CA GLU A 79 -0.04 -10.94 1.65
C GLU A 79 0.29 -11.83 2.85
N GLN A 80 1.04 -11.30 3.82
CA GLN A 80 1.41 -11.99 5.05
C GLN A 80 0.18 -12.52 5.81
N ILE A 81 -0.87 -11.71 5.94
CA ILE A 81 -2.15 -12.12 6.55
C ILE A 81 -2.81 -13.24 5.73
N SER A 82 -2.79 -13.13 4.39
CA SER A 82 -3.46 -14.09 3.50
C SER A 82 -2.86 -15.50 3.59
N ILE A 83 -1.53 -15.60 3.77
CA ILE A 83 -0.82 -16.87 3.88
C ILE A 83 -0.45 -17.24 5.33
N ASP A 84 -0.88 -16.43 6.29
CA ASP A 84 -0.52 -16.53 7.71
C ASP A 84 0.99 -16.70 7.94
N GLN A 85 1.79 -15.78 7.37
CA GLN A 85 3.24 -15.75 7.53
C GLN A 85 3.72 -14.39 8.04
N PRO A 86 4.35 -14.31 9.21
CA PRO A 86 4.65 -15.41 10.14
C PRO A 86 3.38 -16.03 10.75
N PRO A 87 3.41 -17.32 11.18
CA PRO A 87 2.24 -18.00 11.73
C PRO A 87 1.61 -17.23 12.89
N GLY A 88 0.28 -17.06 12.84
CA GLY A 88 -0.50 -16.31 13.82
C GLY A 88 -0.70 -14.82 13.48
N ILE A 89 -0.03 -14.28 12.46
CA ILE A 89 -0.25 -12.89 12.03
C ILE A 89 -1.70 -12.63 11.63
N LYS A 90 -2.37 -13.60 11.01
CA LYS A 90 -3.77 -13.49 10.65
C LYS A 90 -4.66 -13.31 11.88
N ALA A 91 -4.45 -14.12 12.91
CA ALA A 91 -5.21 -14.03 14.15
C ALA A 91 -4.95 -12.72 14.90
N VAL A 92 -3.73 -12.16 14.80
CA VAL A 92 -3.40 -10.84 15.35
C VAL A 92 -4.13 -9.74 14.58
N ALA A 93 -4.09 -9.77 13.24
CA ALA A 93 -4.80 -8.81 12.40
C ALA A 93 -6.31 -8.82 12.67
N GLU A 94 -6.93 -9.99 12.73
CA GLU A 94 -8.36 -10.14 13.05
C GLU A 94 -8.71 -9.53 14.41
N LYS A 95 -7.88 -9.75 15.45
CA LYS A 95 -8.08 -9.14 16.78
C LYS A 95 -7.94 -7.62 16.74
N LEU A 96 -6.96 -7.09 16.00
CA LEU A 96 -6.76 -5.65 15.85
C LEU A 96 -7.93 -5.01 15.11
N THR A 97 -8.37 -5.60 13.99
CA THR A 97 -9.52 -5.12 13.23
C THR A 97 -10.80 -5.11 14.08
N GLN A 98 -11.04 -6.16 14.88
CA GLN A 98 -12.18 -6.19 15.80
C GLN A 98 -12.08 -5.12 16.89
N LYS A 99 -10.88 -4.90 17.44
CA LYS A 99 -10.63 -3.92 18.50
C LYS A 99 -10.76 -2.48 18.01
N LEU A 100 -10.27 -2.19 16.80
CA LEU A 100 -10.23 -0.85 16.22
C LEU A 100 -11.45 -0.54 15.35
N GLY A 101 -12.22 -1.56 14.96
CA GLY A 101 -13.39 -1.41 14.08
C GLY A 101 -13.04 -1.06 12.63
N SER A 102 -11.77 -1.19 12.23
CA SER A 102 -11.28 -0.83 10.91
C SER A 102 -10.06 -1.66 10.54
N GLU A 103 -10.09 -2.25 9.34
CA GLU A 103 -8.93 -2.96 8.78
C GLU A 103 -7.80 -1.99 8.46
N HIS A 104 -8.15 -0.76 8.06
CA HIS A 104 -7.18 0.30 7.78
C HIS A 104 -6.35 0.66 9.02
N GLU A 105 -7.03 0.95 10.12
CA GLU A 105 -6.39 1.27 11.39
C GLU A 105 -5.61 0.06 11.94
N ALA A 106 -6.12 -1.15 11.74
CA ALA A 106 -5.42 -2.36 12.14
C ALA A 106 -4.11 -2.55 11.38
N GLN A 107 -4.09 -2.35 10.06
CA GLN A 107 -2.85 -2.44 9.30
C GLN A 107 -1.89 -1.30 9.62
N HIS A 108 -2.35 -0.06 9.87
CA HIS A 108 -1.47 1.01 10.35
C HIS A 108 -0.82 0.66 11.69
N ALA A 109 -1.59 0.16 12.66
CA ALA A 109 -1.04 -0.30 13.93
C ALA A 109 -0.02 -1.45 13.77
N MET A 110 -0.23 -2.34 12.79
CA MET A 110 0.74 -3.38 12.46
C MET A 110 2.02 -2.81 11.83
N MET A 111 1.92 -1.78 10.98
CA MET A 111 3.07 -1.11 10.37
C MET A 111 3.93 -0.37 11.39
N GLU A 112 3.33 0.27 12.40
CA GLU A 112 4.08 0.97 13.46
C GLU A 112 5.08 0.02 14.16
N CYS A 113 4.72 -1.25 14.34
CA CYS A 113 5.59 -2.27 14.92
C CYS A 113 6.77 -2.68 14.01
N LEU A 114 6.70 -2.42 12.69
CA LEU A 114 7.77 -2.70 11.73
C LEU A 114 8.77 -1.54 11.61
N GLY A 115 8.37 -0.33 12.02
CA GLY A 115 9.21 0.87 11.99
C GLY A 115 10.02 1.10 13.27
N GLN A 116 9.88 0.23 14.27
CA GLN A 116 10.66 0.20 15.53
C GLN A 116 11.86 -0.74 15.40
#